data_AF-A0A3M1J0H9-F1
#
_entry.id   AF-A0A3M1J0H9-F1
#
_cell.length_a   1.000
_cell.length_b   1.000
_cell.length_c   1.000
_cell.angle_alpha   90.00
_cell.angle_beta   90.00
_cell.angle_gamma   90.00
#
_symmetry.space_group_name_H-M   'P 1'
#
loop_
_entity.id
_entity.type
_entity.pdbx_description
1 polymer ?
#
loop_
_entity_poly.entity_id
_entity_poly.type
_entity_poly.pdbx_seq_one_letter_code
_entity_poly.pdbx_strand_id
1 'polypeptide(L)'
;MGGWFPAPDPKGWRSFTQRYVKSYEKTPPRLASLAYDAVSLVVTLSTNPPGRRFTPEQLTRSSGFAGVDGLFRLRPDGTSERGLAILEVQKFDSRVIDPAPSVFGSAQF
;
A
#
# COMPACT_ATOMS: atom_id res chain seq x y z
N MET A 1 19.24 19.08 9.25
CA MET A 1 18.00 18.30 9.06
C MET A 1 17.21 18.93 7.93
N GLY A 2 16.43 18.14 7.19
CA GLY A 2 15.78 18.60 5.95
C GLY A 2 16.00 17.71 4.71
N GLY A 3 16.52 16.49 4.89
CA GLY A 3 16.62 15.52 3.78
C GLY A 3 15.25 14.94 3.45
N TRP A 4 14.96 14.79 2.15
CA TRP A 4 13.72 14.21 1.67
C TRP A 4 13.95 12.78 1.19
N PHE A 5 12.98 11.90 1.45
CA PHE A 5 13.04 10.51 1.04
C PHE A 5 11.64 9.96 0.73
N PRO A 6 11.53 9.01 -0.22
CA PRO A 6 10.28 8.34 -0.49
C PRO A 6 10.02 7.22 0.54
N ALA A 7 8.79 7.14 1.05
CA ALA A 7 8.35 6.05 1.94
C ALA A 7 6.83 5.83 1.86
N PRO A 8 6.32 4.67 2.33
CA PRO A 8 4.88 4.47 2.51
C PRO A 8 4.26 5.57 3.38
N ASP A 9 3.02 5.96 3.09
CA ASP A 9 2.30 6.96 3.91
C ASP A 9 2.11 6.41 5.34
N PRO A 10 2.68 7.07 6.37
CA PRO A 10 2.58 6.61 7.76
C PRO A 10 1.15 6.49 8.29
N LYS A 11 0.17 7.20 7.68
CA LYS A 11 -1.25 7.15 8.08
C LYS A 11 -1.82 5.75 7.95
N GLY A 12 -1.52 5.06 6.85
CA GLY A 12 -2.07 3.73 6.60
C GLY A 12 -1.58 2.70 7.62
N TRP A 13 -0.27 2.71 7.91
CA TRP A 13 0.31 1.88 8.97
C TRP A 13 -0.30 2.18 10.35
N ARG A 14 -0.41 3.46 10.75
CA ARG A 14 -1.02 3.84 12.04
C ARG A 14 -2.46 3.32 12.18
N SER A 15 -3.28 3.50 11.14
CA SER A 15 -4.66 3.01 11.15
C SER A 15 -4.75 1.48 11.20
N PHE A 16 -3.85 0.77 10.51
CA PHE A 16 -3.77 -0.68 10.59
C PHE A 16 -3.35 -1.15 12.00
N THR A 17 -2.30 -0.56 12.58
CA THR A 17 -1.83 -0.85 13.93
C THR A 17 -2.94 -0.67 14.97
N GLN A 18 -3.71 0.41 14.90
CA GLN A 18 -4.84 0.66 15.80
C GLN A 18 -5.88 -0.47 15.73
N ARG A 19 -6.26 -0.91 14.52
CA ARG A 19 -7.21 -2.03 14.34
C ARG A 19 -6.62 -3.35 14.85
N TYR A 20 -5.36 -3.63 14.53
CA TYR A 20 -4.70 -4.86 14.93
C TYR A 20 -4.58 -4.98 16.46
N VAL A 21 -4.13 -3.93 17.14
CA VAL A 21 -4.06 -3.89 18.62
C VAL A 21 -5.45 -4.07 19.23
N LYS A 22 -6.49 -3.46 18.66
CA LYS A 22 -7.88 -3.64 19.13
C LYS A 22 -8.35 -5.09 19.04
N SER A 23 -7.90 -5.84 18.03
CA SER A 23 -8.33 -7.22 17.80
C SER A 23 -7.46 -8.27 18.49
N TYR A 24 -6.17 -8.00 18.66
CA TYR A 24 -5.18 -9.00 19.08
C TYR A 24 -4.36 -8.58 20.31
N GLU A 25 -4.61 -7.38 20.85
CA GLU A 25 -3.94 -6.82 22.04
C GLU A 25 -2.40 -6.78 21.95
N LYS A 26 -1.87 -6.78 20.73
CA LYS A 26 -0.44 -6.79 20.43
C LYS A 26 -0.14 -5.84 19.28
N THR A 27 1.06 -5.28 19.26
CA THR A 27 1.55 -4.51 18.11
C THR A 27 1.80 -5.47 16.93
N PRO A 28 1.30 -5.18 15.72
CA PRO A 28 1.56 -6.05 14.58
C PRO A 28 3.03 -6.04 14.18
N PRO A 29 3.62 -7.19 13.80
CA PRO A 29 4.88 -7.18 13.07
C PRO A 29 4.67 -6.49 11.72
N ARG A 30 5.70 -5.83 11.17
CA ARG A 30 5.59 -5.09 9.91
C ARG A 30 5.01 -5.94 8.77
N LEU A 31 5.42 -7.22 8.71
CA LEU A 31 4.95 -8.19 7.72
C LEU A 31 3.43 -8.43 7.74
N ALA A 32 2.75 -8.19 8.87
CA ALA A 32 1.30 -8.37 8.96
C ALA A 32 0.53 -7.44 8.01
N SER A 33 1.07 -6.25 7.71
CA SER A 33 0.47 -5.35 6.70
C SER A 33 0.48 -5.97 5.30
N LEU A 34 1.59 -6.62 4.92
CA LEU A 34 1.70 -7.28 3.62
C LEU A 34 0.72 -8.46 3.49
N ALA A 35 0.60 -9.27 4.55
CA ALA A 35 -0.37 -10.38 4.57
C ALA A 35 -1.81 -9.86 4.50
N TYR A 36 -2.11 -8.77 5.20
CA TYR A 36 -3.42 -8.12 5.13
C TYR A 36 -3.73 -7.64 3.72
N ASP A 37 -2.78 -6.95 3.06
CA ASP A 37 -2.93 -6.45 1.70
C ASP A 37 -3.14 -7.58 0.68
N ALA A 38 -2.40 -8.69 0.82
CA ALA A 38 -2.57 -9.87 -0.03
C ALA A 38 -3.99 -10.44 0.08
N VAL A 39 -4.53 -10.57 1.30
CA VAL A 39 -5.90 -11.05 1.52
C VAL A 39 -6.92 -10.04 1.01
N SER A 40 -6.73 -8.73 1.26
CA SER A 40 -7.62 -7.68 0.76
C SER A 40 -7.67 -7.65 -0.77
N LEU A 41 -6.54 -7.88 -1.45
CA LEU A 41 -6.47 -8.05 -2.90
C LEU A 41 -7.29 -9.27 -3.34
N VAL A 42 -7.07 -10.43 -2.71
CA VAL A 42 -7.81 -11.67 -3.05
C VAL A 42 -9.31 -11.49 -2.85
N VAL A 43 -9.73 -10.86 -1.74
CA VAL A 43 -11.14 -10.54 -1.47
C VAL A 43 -11.70 -9.62 -2.56
N THR A 44 -10.97 -8.57 -2.94
CA THR A 44 -11.38 -7.66 -4.02
C THR A 44 -11.60 -8.42 -5.33
N LEU A 45 -10.63 -9.25 -5.72
CA LEU A 45 -10.69 -10.05 -6.94
C LEU A 45 -11.78 -11.12 -6.92
N SER A 46 -12.13 -11.63 -5.73
CA SER A 46 -13.18 -12.66 -5.59
C SER A 46 -14.58 -12.15 -5.99
N THR A 47 -14.78 -10.83 -6.00
CA THR A 47 -16.03 -10.19 -6.41
C THR A 47 -16.27 -10.23 -7.92
N ASN A 48 -15.23 -10.49 -8.72
CA ASN A 48 -15.37 -10.65 -10.17
C ASN A 48 -16.16 -11.93 -10.53
N PRO A 49 -16.73 -12.00 -11.74
CA PRO A 49 -17.39 -13.21 -12.23
C PRO A 49 -16.48 -14.46 -12.16
N PRO A 50 -17.03 -15.66 -11.88
CA PRO A 50 -16.29 -16.91 -11.99
C PRO A 50 -15.54 -17.02 -13.34
N GLY A 51 -14.31 -17.53 -13.32
CA GLY A 51 -13.42 -17.57 -14.48
C GLY A 51 -12.65 -16.27 -14.75
N ARG A 52 -13.03 -15.15 -14.11
CA ARG A 52 -12.33 -13.84 -14.22
C ARG A 52 -11.72 -13.33 -12.91
N ARG A 53 -11.74 -14.11 -11.82
CA ARG A 53 -11.31 -13.62 -10.49
C ARG A 53 -9.81 -13.42 -10.40
N PHE A 54 -9.03 -14.43 -10.78
CA PHE A 54 -7.59 -14.47 -10.53
C PHE A 54 -6.78 -14.61 -11.82
N THR A 55 -7.24 -13.97 -12.90
CA THR A 55 -6.52 -14.01 -14.17
C THR A 55 -5.29 -13.09 -14.09
N PRO A 56 -4.24 -13.36 -14.90
CA PRO A 56 -3.06 -12.49 -14.96
C PRO A 56 -3.41 -11.02 -15.20
N GLU A 57 -4.41 -10.74 -16.06
CA GLU A 57 -4.85 -9.39 -16.39
C GLU A 57 -5.49 -8.68 -15.19
N GLN A 58 -6.20 -9.42 -14.33
CA GLN A 58 -6.81 -8.86 -13.12
C GLN A 58 -5.77 -8.65 -12.01
N LEU A 59 -4.83 -9.57 -11.86
CA LEU A 59 -3.71 -9.44 -10.93
C LEU A 59 -2.81 -8.26 -11.28
N THR A 60 -2.62 -7.99 -12.58
CA THR A 60 -1.73 -6.94 -13.10
C THR A 60 -2.47 -5.70 -13.61
N ARG A 61 -3.70 -5.48 -13.15
CA ARG A 61 -4.52 -4.35 -13.60
C ARG A 61 -3.83 -3.00 -13.35
N SER A 62 -3.87 -2.10 -14.33
CA SER A 62 -3.13 -0.83 -14.31
C SER A 62 -3.50 0.09 -13.15
N SER A 63 -4.75 0.04 -12.69
CA SER A 63 -5.29 0.80 -11.57
C SER A 63 -4.84 0.30 -10.20
N GLY A 64 -4.27 -0.91 -10.11
CA GLY A 64 -3.77 -1.49 -8.87
C GLY A 64 -4.83 -1.65 -7.78
N PHE A 65 -4.35 -1.68 -6.53
CA PHE A 65 -5.09 -2.01 -5.33
C PHE A 65 -4.67 -1.07 -4.19
N ALA A 66 -5.62 -0.76 -3.30
CA ALA A 66 -5.31 -0.02 -2.08
C ALA A 66 -4.89 -0.99 -0.98
N GLY A 67 -3.72 -0.75 -0.38
CA GLY A 67 -3.20 -1.49 0.77
C GLY A 67 -2.97 -0.60 1.98
N VAL A 68 -2.52 -1.21 3.07
CA VAL A 68 -2.12 -0.56 4.33
C VAL A 68 -0.99 0.44 4.07
N ASP A 69 -0.07 0.13 3.17
CA ASP A 69 1.08 0.96 2.86
C ASP A 69 0.86 1.93 1.69
N GLY A 70 -0.39 2.08 1.27
CA GLY A 70 -0.78 2.90 0.13
C GLY A 70 -1.10 2.07 -1.10
N LEU A 71 -1.19 2.77 -2.23
CA LEU A 71 -1.56 2.17 -3.52
C LEU A 71 -0.44 1.24 -4.01
N PHE A 72 -0.78 0.06 -4.52
CA PHE A 72 0.18 -0.85 -5.13
C PHE A 72 -0.40 -1.56 -6.36
N ARG A 73 0.45 -1.94 -7.31
CA ARG A 73 0.07 -2.83 -8.42
C ARG A 73 1.13 -3.89 -8.64
N LEU A 74 0.69 -5.05 -9.10
CA LEU A 74 1.58 -6.08 -9.63
C LEU A 74 1.78 -5.81 -11.11
N ARG A 75 2.99 -6.07 -11.61
CA ARG A 75 3.34 -5.90 -13.02
C ARG A 75 3.47 -7.26 -13.70
N PRO A 76 3.28 -7.35 -15.03
CA PRO A 76 3.44 -8.61 -15.77
C PRO A 76 4.82 -9.26 -15.66
N ASP A 77 5.84 -8.47 -15.32
CA ASP A 77 7.22 -8.93 -15.07
C ASP A 77 7.43 -9.53 -13.67
N GLY A 78 6.36 -9.64 -12.86
CA GLY A 78 6.41 -10.17 -11.50
C GLY A 78 6.84 -9.17 -10.42
N THR A 79 7.17 -7.93 -10.80
CA THR A 79 7.51 -6.88 -9.85
C THR A 79 6.26 -6.20 -9.28
N SER A 80 6.45 -5.43 -8.21
CA SER A 80 5.40 -4.59 -7.63
C SER A 80 5.79 -3.12 -7.70
N GLU A 81 4.82 -2.28 -8.03
CA GLU A 81 4.95 -0.82 -7.99
C GLU A 81 4.07 -0.26 -6.88
N ARG A 82 4.57 0.75 -6.16
CA ARG A 82 3.90 1.33 -4.99
C ARG A 82 3.85 2.84 -5.07
N GLY A 83 2.72 3.42 -4.69
CA GLY A 83 2.58 4.84 -4.43
C GLY A 83 3.28 5.18 -3.11
N LEU A 84 4.31 6.01 -3.19
CA LEU A 84 5.07 6.47 -2.02
C LEU A 84 4.81 7.96 -1.80
N ALA A 85 4.81 8.35 -0.53
CA ALA A 85 4.83 9.74 -0.11
C ALA A 85 6.28 10.25 -0.08
N ILE A 86 6.47 11.56 -0.17
CA ILE A 86 7.75 12.21 0.14
C ILE A 86 7.72 12.69 1.59
N LEU A 87 8.71 12.25 2.36
CA LEU A 87 8.86 12.57 3.76
C LEU A 87 10.14 13.38 3.99
N GLU A 88 10.07 14.33 4.90
CA GLU A 88 11.22 15.09 5.40
C GLU A 88 11.70 14.53 6.75
N VAL A 89 13.00 14.30 6.87
CA VAL A 89 13.65 13.89 8.13
C VAL A 89 13.55 15.00 9.17
N GLN A 90 12.94 14.70 10.32
CA GLN A 90 12.88 15.55 11.51
C GLN A 90 13.81 15.02 12.61
N LYS A 91 13.87 15.73 13.74
CA LYS A 91 14.74 15.37 14.87
C LYS A 91 14.42 14.02 15.50
N PHE A 92 13.14 13.65 15.55
CA PHE A 92 12.67 12.44 16.23
C PHE A 92 11.75 11.57 15.38
N ASP A 93 11.33 12.06 14.21
CA ASP A 93 10.40 11.36 13.32
C ASP A 93 10.58 11.88 11.89
N SER A 94 9.57 11.66 11.06
CA SER A 94 9.47 12.09 9.69
C SER A 94 8.14 12.82 9.48
N ARG A 95 8.16 13.84 8.63
CA ARG A 95 6.96 14.61 8.29
C ARG A 95 6.63 14.38 6.83
N VAL A 96 5.38 14.01 6.52
CA VAL A 96 4.90 13.97 5.13
C VAL A 96 4.88 15.41 4.59
N ILE A 97 5.56 15.62 3.47
CA ILE A 97 5.59 16.90 2.76
C ILE A 97 4.88 16.81 1.40
N ASP A 98 4.82 15.62 0.81
CA ASP A 98 4.02 15.30 -0.37
C ASP A 98 3.31 13.95 -0.13
N PRO A 99 1.96 13.89 -0.13
CA PRO A 99 1.23 12.65 0.15
C PRO A 99 1.47 11.57 -0.91
N ALA A 100 1.24 10.31 -0.54
CA ALA A 100 1.27 9.22 -1.50
C ALA A 100 0.16 9.40 -2.56
N PRO A 101 0.40 9.03 -3.83
CA PRO A 101 -0.59 9.15 -4.88
C PRO A 101 -1.80 8.25 -4.60
N SER A 102 -2.99 8.74 -4.93
CA SER A 102 -4.26 8.01 -4.79
C SER A 102 -4.62 7.19 -6.03
N VAL A 103 -3.95 7.42 -7.16
CA VAL A 103 -4.14 6.71 -8.43
C VAL A 103 -2.79 6.48 -9.13
N PHE A 104 -2.70 5.41 -9.92
CA PHE A 104 -1.60 5.25 -10.86
C PHE A 104 -1.87 6.13 -12.10
N GLY A 105 -1.34 7.36 -12.09
CA GLY A 105 -1.29 8.26 -13.25
C GLY A 105 0.07 8.23 -13.93
N SER A 106 0.18 8.71 -15.17
CA SER A 106 1.49 9.07 -15.73
C SER A 106 2.07 10.18 -14.87
N ALA A 107 3.27 9.96 -14.32
CA ALA A 107 3.99 11.01 -13.61
C ALA A 107 4.11 12.23 -14.53
N GLN A 108 3.48 13.34 -14.16
CA GLN A 108 3.81 14.63 -14.74
C GLN A 108 5.04 15.12 -13.99
N PHE A 109 6.20 14.89 -14.60
CA PHE A 109 7.41 15.64 -14.30
C PHE A 109 7.53 16.80 -15.29
#